data_AF-A0A372KJG5-F1
#
_entry.id   AF-A0A372KJG5-F1
#
_cell.length_a   1.000
_cell.length_b   1.000
_cell.length_c   1.000
_cell.angle_alpha   90.00
_cell.angle_beta   90.00
_cell.angle_gamma   90.00
#
_symmetry.space_group_name_H-M   'P 1'
#
loop_
_entity.id
_entity.type
_entity.pdbx_description
1 polymer ?
#
loop_
_entity_poly.entity_id
_entity_poly.type
_entity_poly.pdbx_seq_one_letter_code
_entity_poly.pdbx_strand_id
1 'polypeptide(L)'
;MLVERLWIQQQPSVKKAWLALLKTNGIRDEDSIEAVYGIYDGEELIATGSIFDNVIKCVAVDGRYTGGTVISTLITHLESLIFESFDSCYLYTKPDASLSFEYLGFKELARVPDKLVFMEKAVKGLPAYLDALKMNRVQGSTKGAIVMNANPFTKGHLYLVEQAVKKVDVLYLFVVSQDRSYVSFEDRLALVRAGVSHLDQVKVLETGPYMVSTATFPSYFLPEEENVARIQAHLDAQLFKKHIVPALGLTHRFLGTEPNSPVTAIYNQELNRVLSPTVDLVVIERRKQAGEAISASRVRELWRKGELAQIKPLVPPSTYQYIKQKIERTQSFMNHFELRQQGTAGTLESSDVQILIDQNSGNGIELELTSSVEKQFGAQIRKVIQETLSSMGVQDAKLVVKDQGALDCTIRARLIAAVHRASGQTESINWEEIEQWND
;
A
#
# COMPACT_ATOMS: atom_id res chain seq x y z
N MET A 1 16.97 -22.94 20.11
CA MET A 1 16.17 -22.91 18.87
C MET A 1 16.58 -21.67 18.12
N LEU A 2 17.02 -21.82 16.87
CA LEU A 2 17.41 -20.72 16.00
C LEU A 2 16.23 -20.36 15.11
N VAL A 3 16.00 -19.06 14.89
CA VAL A 3 15.03 -18.56 13.91
C VAL A 3 15.81 -18.25 12.64
N GLU A 4 15.38 -18.80 11.51
CA GLU A 4 16.06 -18.70 10.22
C GLU A 4 15.15 -18.10 9.16
N ARG A 5 15.73 -17.36 8.21
CA ARG A 5 14.99 -16.82 7.06
C ARG A 5 14.67 -17.94 6.07
N LEU A 6 13.40 -18.06 5.70
CA LEU A 6 12.91 -18.99 4.69
C LEU A 6 12.87 -18.31 3.32
N TRP A 7 13.73 -18.74 2.40
CA TRP A 7 13.81 -18.22 1.03
C TRP A 7 12.76 -18.87 0.12
N ILE A 8 11.47 -18.65 0.42
CA ILE A 8 10.34 -19.34 -0.21
C ILE A 8 10.18 -19.04 -1.71
N GLN A 9 10.76 -17.95 -2.22
CA GLN A 9 10.74 -17.63 -3.65
C GLN A 9 11.88 -18.32 -4.42
N GLN A 10 13.01 -18.59 -3.75
CA GLN A 10 14.19 -19.19 -4.36
C GLN A 10 14.27 -20.71 -4.16
N GLN A 11 13.61 -21.25 -3.13
CA GLN A 11 13.75 -22.65 -2.72
C GLN A 11 12.38 -23.36 -2.69
N PRO A 12 12.04 -24.14 -3.76
CA PRO A 12 10.75 -24.82 -3.85
C PRO A 12 10.46 -25.81 -2.73
N SER A 13 11.49 -26.50 -2.22
CA SER A 13 11.37 -27.43 -1.09
C SER A 13 10.96 -26.72 0.20
N VAL A 14 11.57 -25.57 0.49
CA VAL A 14 11.23 -24.72 1.64
C VAL A 14 9.82 -24.15 1.51
N LYS A 15 9.44 -23.65 0.32
CA LYS A 15 8.06 -23.20 0.06
C LYS A 15 7.05 -24.31 0.32
N LYS A 16 7.33 -25.54 -0.12
CA LYS A 16 6.47 -26.69 0.11
C LYS A 16 6.32 -27.03 1.60
N ALA A 17 7.41 -27.01 2.37
CA ALA A 17 7.37 -27.25 3.81
C ALA A 17 6.58 -26.16 4.55
N TRP A 18 6.80 -24.90 4.20
CA TRP A 18 6.07 -23.74 4.72
C TRP A 18 4.56 -23.87 4.46
N LEU A 19 4.14 -24.10 3.21
CA LEU A 19 2.74 -24.28 2.86
C LEU A 19 2.09 -25.48 3.56
N ALA A 20 2.84 -26.57 3.76
CA ALA A 20 2.35 -27.73 4.50
C ALA A 20 2.07 -27.37 5.97
N LEU A 21 2.99 -26.67 6.64
CA LEU A 21 2.82 -26.24 8.03
C LEU A 21 1.63 -25.27 8.17
N LEU A 22 1.49 -24.29 7.27
CA LEU A 22 0.33 -23.40 7.26
C LEU A 22 -0.98 -24.18 7.10
N LYS A 23 -1.04 -25.10 6.13
CA LYS A 23 -2.23 -25.91 5.86
C LYS A 23 -2.65 -26.75 7.06
N THR A 24 -1.71 -27.39 7.77
CA THR A 24 -2.01 -28.17 8.98
C THR A 24 -2.57 -27.32 10.11
N ASN A 25 -2.29 -26.01 10.12
CA ASN A 25 -2.80 -25.04 11.09
C ASN A 25 -4.06 -24.29 10.59
N GLY A 26 -4.63 -24.71 9.45
CA GLY A 26 -5.79 -24.06 8.84
C GLY A 26 -5.51 -22.62 8.42
N ILE A 27 -4.29 -22.34 7.96
CA ILE A 27 -3.86 -21.07 7.41
C ILE A 27 -3.63 -21.26 5.90
N ARG A 28 -4.24 -20.38 5.10
CA ARG A 28 -4.02 -20.29 3.65
C ARG A 28 -2.77 -19.49 3.33
N ASP A 29 -2.32 -19.56 2.08
CA ASP A 29 -1.27 -18.70 1.57
C ASP A 29 -1.73 -17.24 1.45
N GLU A 30 -0.76 -16.34 1.38
CA GLU A 30 -0.96 -14.89 1.33
C GLU A 30 0.12 -14.29 0.43
N ASP A 31 -0.31 -13.43 -0.50
CA ASP A 31 0.61 -12.81 -1.47
C ASP A 31 1.33 -11.60 -0.89
N SER A 32 0.71 -10.91 0.08
CA SER A 32 1.29 -9.74 0.74
C SER A 32 2.27 -10.16 1.85
N ILE A 33 3.45 -10.67 1.45
CA ILE A 33 4.55 -11.11 2.32
C ILE A 33 5.90 -10.57 1.79
N GLU A 34 6.71 -9.98 2.67
CA GLU A 34 8.05 -9.48 2.34
C GLU A 34 9.16 -10.44 2.77
N ALA A 35 8.99 -11.05 3.95
CA ALA A 35 9.93 -12.00 4.50
C ALA A 35 9.21 -13.09 5.29
N VAL A 36 9.77 -14.30 5.24
CA VAL A 36 9.28 -15.47 5.97
C VAL A 36 10.41 -16.01 6.83
N TYR A 37 10.08 -16.38 8.06
CA TYR A 37 11.01 -16.97 9.01
C TYR A 37 10.43 -18.26 9.58
N GLY A 38 11.32 -19.14 10.03
CA GLY A 38 10.95 -20.43 10.57
C GLY A 38 11.89 -20.93 11.64
N ILE A 39 11.42 -21.91 12.39
CA ILE A 39 12.20 -22.68 13.36
C ILE A 39 12.13 -24.14 12.93
N TYR A 40 13.30 -24.79 12.91
CA TYR A 40 13.43 -26.21 12.60
C TYR A 40 13.73 -27.02 13.86
N ASP A 41 13.21 -28.25 13.90
CA ASP A 41 13.73 -29.34 14.74
C ASP A 41 14.27 -30.44 13.82
N GLY A 42 15.61 -30.58 13.80
CA GLY A 42 16.29 -31.34 12.75
C GLY A 42 16.02 -30.75 11.37
N GLU A 43 15.45 -31.55 10.46
CA GLU A 43 15.05 -31.11 9.10
C GLU A 43 13.58 -30.69 9.01
N GLU A 44 12.81 -30.83 10.10
CA GLU A 44 11.38 -30.55 10.11
C GLU A 44 11.11 -29.09 10.48
N LEU A 45 10.33 -28.39 9.65
CA LEU A 45 9.88 -27.03 9.96
C LEU A 45 8.74 -27.10 10.98
N ILE A 46 8.99 -26.63 12.20
CA ILE A 46 8.06 -26.77 13.34
C ILE A 46 7.30 -25.48 13.67
N ALA A 47 7.81 -24.33 13.23
CA ALA A 47 7.12 -23.06 13.36
C ALA A 47 7.50 -22.10 12.23
N THR A 48 6.58 -21.20 11.90
CA THR A 48 6.80 -20.17 10.89
C THR A 48 6.00 -18.91 11.20
N GLY A 49 6.51 -17.77 10.73
CA GLY A 49 5.79 -16.50 10.70
C GLY A 49 6.39 -15.60 9.62
N SER A 50 5.56 -14.70 9.11
CA SER A 50 5.87 -13.81 8.00
C SER A 50 5.75 -12.36 8.42
N ILE A 51 6.47 -11.47 7.72
CA ILE A 51 6.42 -10.02 7.91
C ILE A 51 5.92 -9.39 6.61
N PHE A 52 5.08 -8.38 6.77
CA PHE A 52 4.71 -7.44 5.72
C PHE A 52 4.56 -6.05 6.34
N ASP A 53 5.38 -5.08 5.92
CA ASP A 53 5.59 -3.82 6.64
C ASP A 53 5.88 -4.11 8.13
N ASN A 54 5.03 -3.59 9.01
CA ASN A 54 5.07 -3.84 10.44
C ASN A 54 3.95 -4.76 10.95
N VAL A 55 3.43 -5.61 10.07
CA VAL A 55 2.39 -6.59 10.38
C VAL A 55 3.00 -7.99 10.39
N ILE A 56 2.88 -8.68 11.53
CA ILE A 56 3.17 -10.12 11.62
C ILE A 56 2.00 -10.88 11.00
N LYS A 57 2.31 -11.80 10.09
CA LYS A 57 1.37 -12.63 9.34
C LYS A 57 1.74 -14.11 9.37
N CYS A 58 0.80 -14.95 8.97
CA CYS A 58 0.99 -16.39 8.72
C CYS A 58 1.73 -17.13 9.84
N VAL A 59 1.40 -16.82 11.10
CA VAL A 59 2.01 -17.46 12.27
C VAL A 59 1.41 -18.85 12.44
N ALA A 60 2.25 -19.89 12.38
CA ALA A 60 1.86 -21.27 12.60
C ALA A 60 2.92 -21.99 13.45
N VAL A 61 2.47 -22.83 14.37
CA VAL A 61 3.32 -23.69 15.21
C VAL A 61 2.74 -25.09 15.18
N ASP A 62 3.59 -26.09 14.97
CA ASP A 62 3.16 -27.48 14.98
C ASP A 62 2.59 -27.85 16.36
N GLY A 63 1.42 -28.50 16.37
CA GLY A 63 0.65 -28.79 17.58
C GLY A 63 1.36 -29.72 18.58
N ARG A 64 2.43 -30.43 18.17
CA ARG A 64 3.28 -31.21 19.07
C ARG A 64 4.08 -30.31 20.02
N TYR A 65 4.33 -29.06 19.63
CA TYR A 65 5.15 -28.11 20.37
C TYR A 65 4.29 -27.21 21.26
N THR A 66 3.93 -27.76 22.42
CA THR A 66 3.16 -27.06 23.46
C THR A 66 4.10 -26.35 24.46
N GLY A 67 3.64 -25.26 25.10
CA GLY A 67 4.40 -24.58 26.16
C GLY A 67 4.96 -23.19 25.81
N GLY A 68 4.60 -22.62 24.66
CA GLY A 68 4.82 -21.19 24.40
C GLY A 68 6.24 -20.79 23.98
N THR A 69 7.27 -21.59 24.26
CA THR A 69 8.67 -21.23 23.96
C THR A 69 8.93 -21.07 22.46
N VAL A 70 8.34 -21.94 21.62
CA VAL A 70 8.52 -21.87 20.16
C VAL A 70 7.89 -20.59 19.61
N ILE A 71 6.64 -20.31 19.96
CA ILE A 71 5.95 -19.09 19.54
C ILE A 71 6.62 -17.84 20.10
N SER A 72 7.05 -17.83 21.37
CA SER A 72 7.73 -16.67 21.94
C SER A 72 9.06 -16.38 21.22
N THR A 73 9.85 -17.42 20.94
CA THR A 73 11.13 -17.29 20.23
C THR A 73 10.92 -16.72 18.83
N LEU A 74 9.93 -17.27 18.10
CA LEU A 74 9.58 -16.81 16.77
C LEU A 74 9.12 -15.35 16.80
N ILE A 75 8.13 -15.02 17.63
CA ILE A 75 7.52 -13.68 17.67
C ILE A 75 8.52 -12.64 18.13
N THR A 76 9.34 -12.92 19.14
CA THR A 76 10.40 -11.98 19.57
C THR A 76 11.40 -11.69 18.45
N HIS A 77 11.74 -12.69 17.63
CA HIS A 77 12.61 -12.46 16.47
C HIS A 77 11.94 -11.59 15.41
N LEU A 78 10.67 -11.86 15.06
CA LEU A 78 9.93 -11.06 14.09
C LEU A 78 9.74 -9.61 14.57
N GLU A 79 9.43 -9.43 15.85
CA GLU A 79 9.36 -8.12 16.49
C GLU A 79 10.68 -7.37 16.37
N SER A 80 11.82 -8.01 16.68
CA SER A 80 13.12 -7.33 16.60
C SER A 80 13.40 -6.78 15.21
N LEU A 81 13.04 -7.54 14.15
CA LEU A 81 13.20 -7.10 12.77
C LEU A 81 12.26 -5.95 12.42
N ILE A 82 11.00 -5.99 12.88
CA ILE A 82 10.04 -4.91 12.64
C ILE A 82 10.49 -3.62 13.35
N PHE A 83 10.95 -3.72 14.58
CA PHE A 83 11.38 -2.57 15.37
C PHE A 83 12.69 -1.92 14.91
N GLU A 84 13.42 -2.53 13.97
CA GLU A 84 14.54 -1.86 13.28
C GLU A 84 14.04 -0.72 12.37
N SER A 85 12.83 -0.84 11.81
CA SER A 85 12.29 0.13 10.85
C SER A 85 11.00 0.83 11.30
N PHE A 86 10.32 0.32 12.32
CA PHE A 86 8.99 0.79 12.73
C PHE A 86 8.84 0.91 14.25
N ASP A 87 8.09 1.91 14.73
CA ASP A 87 7.81 2.10 16.17
C ASP A 87 6.62 1.28 16.69
N SER A 88 6.02 0.45 15.83
CA SER A 88 4.82 -0.33 16.11
C SER A 88 4.83 -1.64 15.35
N CYS A 89 4.25 -2.67 15.95
CA CYS A 89 4.07 -3.99 15.40
C CYS A 89 2.59 -4.39 15.57
N TYR A 90 2.00 -4.90 14.50
CA TYR A 90 0.59 -5.30 14.44
C TYR A 90 0.45 -6.78 14.19
N LEU A 91 -0.62 -7.37 14.72
CA LEU A 91 -0.94 -8.76 14.54
C LEU A 91 -2.45 -8.96 14.43
N TYR A 92 -2.85 -9.87 13.55
CA TYR A 92 -4.19 -10.40 13.47
C TYR A 92 -4.15 -11.88 13.78
N THR A 93 -5.01 -12.34 14.68
CA THR A 93 -4.98 -13.72 15.15
C THR A 93 -6.37 -14.25 15.48
N LYS A 94 -6.47 -15.58 15.64
CA LYS A 94 -7.70 -16.23 16.11
C LYS A 94 -7.91 -15.95 17.61
N PRO A 95 -9.17 -15.88 18.08
CA PRO A 95 -9.49 -15.62 19.49
C PRO A 95 -8.79 -16.52 20.51
N ASP A 96 -8.63 -17.80 20.21
CA ASP A 96 -7.97 -18.81 21.04
C ASP A 96 -6.46 -18.55 21.21
N ALA A 97 -5.81 -17.97 20.20
CA ALA A 97 -4.39 -17.64 20.22
C ALA A 97 -4.08 -16.26 20.85
N SER A 98 -5.09 -15.38 21.02
CA SER A 98 -4.87 -14.00 21.48
C SER A 98 -4.17 -13.89 22.84
N LEU A 99 -4.51 -14.75 23.80
CA LEU A 99 -3.91 -14.74 25.13
C LEU A 99 -2.38 -14.98 25.09
N SER A 100 -1.90 -15.82 24.17
CA SER A 100 -0.47 -16.06 23.98
C SER A 100 0.28 -14.79 23.59
N PHE A 101 -0.32 -13.96 22.75
CA PHE A 101 0.27 -12.69 22.32
C PHE A 101 0.16 -11.59 23.39
N GLU A 102 -0.87 -11.64 24.24
CA GLU A 102 -0.95 -10.75 25.41
C GLU A 102 0.22 -10.97 26.37
N TYR A 103 0.61 -12.23 26.62
CA TYR A 103 1.81 -12.55 27.41
C TYR A 103 3.11 -12.04 26.77
N LEU A 104 3.13 -11.85 25.45
CA LEU A 104 4.26 -11.26 24.72
C LEU A 104 4.21 -9.72 24.67
N GLY A 105 3.22 -9.11 25.32
CA GLY A 105 3.08 -7.66 25.45
C GLY A 105 2.24 -7.00 24.35
N PHE A 106 1.58 -7.77 23.49
CA PHE A 106 0.57 -7.21 22.60
C PHE A 106 -0.69 -6.82 23.37
N LYS A 107 -1.36 -5.77 22.92
CA LYS A 107 -2.63 -5.30 23.46
C LYS A 107 -3.72 -5.49 22.41
N GLU A 108 -4.84 -6.07 22.82
CA GLU A 108 -6.03 -6.13 21.96
C GLU A 108 -6.57 -4.72 21.67
N LEU A 109 -6.65 -4.39 20.39
CA LEU A 109 -7.26 -3.17 19.90
C LEU A 109 -8.77 -3.35 19.68
N ALA A 110 -9.15 -4.39 18.95
CA ALA A 110 -10.53 -4.76 18.65
C ALA A 110 -10.66 -6.27 18.34
N ARG A 111 -11.89 -6.78 18.43
CA ARG A 111 -12.22 -8.19 18.26
C ARG A 111 -13.53 -8.37 17.51
N VAL A 112 -13.55 -9.33 16.59
CA VAL A 112 -14.75 -9.93 16.00
C VAL A 112 -14.99 -11.27 16.73
N PRO A 113 -16.12 -11.44 17.43
CA PRO A 113 -16.38 -12.65 18.24
C PRO A 113 -16.13 -13.93 17.45
N ASP A 114 -15.39 -14.87 18.05
CA ASP A 114 -15.08 -16.20 17.51
C ASP A 114 -14.38 -16.24 16.14
N LYS A 115 -13.97 -15.08 15.60
CA LYS A 115 -13.36 -14.98 14.26
C LYS A 115 -11.96 -14.40 14.29
N LEU A 116 -11.77 -13.24 14.95
CA LEU A 116 -10.55 -12.46 14.76
C LEU A 116 -10.28 -11.52 15.94
N VAL A 117 -9.00 -11.35 16.27
CA VAL A 117 -8.48 -10.35 17.20
C VAL A 117 -7.41 -9.53 16.49
N PHE A 118 -7.53 -8.20 16.57
CA PHE A 118 -6.51 -7.27 16.10
C PHE A 118 -5.74 -6.73 17.30
N MET A 119 -4.42 -6.86 17.27
CA MET A 119 -3.54 -6.56 18.38
C MET A 119 -2.38 -5.67 17.96
N GLU A 120 -1.87 -4.89 18.91
CA GLU A 120 -0.76 -3.96 18.72
C GLU A 120 0.27 -4.11 19.83
N LYS A 121 1.54 -4.04 19.46
CA LYS A 121 2.65 -3.74 20.36
C LYS A 121 3.40 -2.54 19.80
N ALA A 122 3.41 -1.43 20.51
CA ALA A 122 3.98 -0.19 20.03
C ALA A 122 4.60 0.61 21.17
N VAL A 123 5.62 1.42 20.86
CA VAL A 123 6.27 2.30 21.84
C VAL A 123 5.28 3.33 22.39
N LYS A 124 4.49 3.94 21.48
CA LYS A 124 3.46 4.94 21.81
C LYS A 124 2.04 4.42 21.53
N GLY A 125 1.84 3.84 20.35
CA GLY A 125 0.62 3.13 19.94
C GLY A 125 -0.68 3.93 20.01
N LEU A 126 -1.78 3.21 20.16
CA LEU A 126 -3.14 3.76 20.19
C LEU A 126 -3.30 4.89 21.23
N PRO A 127 -2.77 4.82 22.46
CA PRO A 127 -2.92 5.90 23.44
C PRO A 127 -2.43 7.26 22.91
N ALA A 128 -1.24 7.32 22.33
CA ALA A 128 -0.69 8.57 21.79
C ALA A 128 -1.48 9.08 20.59
N TYR A 129 -1.98 8.17 19.75
CA TYR A 129 -2.88 8.54 18.65
C TYR A 129 -4.17 9.17 19.18
N LEU A 130 -4.81 8.56 20.19
CA LEU A 130 -6.02 9.12 20.80
C LEU A 130 -5.76 10.47 21.48
N ASP A 131 -4.60 10.68 22.09
CA ASP A 131 -4.24 11.96 22.68
C ASP A 131 -4.06 13.04 21.60
N ALA A 132 -3.42 12.71 20.47
CA ALA A 132 -3.35 13.60 19.32
C ALA A 132 -4.75 13.95 18.76
N LEU A 133 -5.69 13.00 18.74
CA LEU A 133 -7.08 13.29 18.39
C LEU A 133 -7.73 14.25 19.39
N LYS A 134 -7.58 14.01 20.70
CA LYS A 134 -8.15 14.87 21.75
C LYS A 134 -7.61 16.30 21.68
N MET A 135 -6.35 16.50 21.30
CA MET A 135 -5.79 17.85 21.07
C MET A 135 -6.50 18.61 19.95
N ASN A 136 -7.12 17.90 19.01
CA ASN A 136 -7.92 18.47 17.93
C ASN A 136 -9.42 18.56 18.27
N ARG A 137 -9.80 18.32 19.53
CA ARG A 137 -11.20 18.37 19.96
C ARG A 137 -11.70 19.81 19.91
N VAL A 138 -12.80 20.01 19.20
CA VAL A 138 -13.49 21.31 19.08
C VAL A 138 -14.79 21.23 19.89
N GLN A 139 -15.22 22.37 20.44
CA GLN A 139 -16.53 22.49 21.08
C GLN A 139 -17.65 22.36 20.04
N GLY A 140 -18.76 21.77 20.46
CA GLY A 140 -19.91 21.47 19.58
C GLY A 140 -20.77 20.41 20.23
N SER A 141 -22.09 20.54 20.08
CA SER A 141 -23.07 19.61 20.64
C SER A 141 -23.22 18.40 19.73
N THR A 142 -23.18 18.63 18.42
CA THR A 142 -23.25 17.59 17.40
C THR A 142 -21.92 17.51 16.66
N LYS A 143 -21.30 16.33 16.70
CA LYS A 143 -20.00 16.07 16.07
C LYS A 143 -20.07 14.88 15.15
N GLY A 144 -19.65 15.10 13.92
CA GLY A 144 -19.66 14.11 12.86
C GLY A 144 -18.27 13.59 12.54
N ALA A 145 -18.22 12.41 11.91
CA ALA A 145 -17.01 11.94 11.26
C ALA A 145 -17.28 11.37 9.86
N ILE A 146 -16.32 11.55 8.96
CA ILE A 146 -16.19 10.81 7.69
C ILE A 146 -14.80 10.17 7.70
N VAL A 147 -14.67 8.92 7.24
CA VAL A 147 -13.37 8.37 6.82
C VAL A 147 -13.43 8.18 5.31
N MET A 148 -12.41 8.64 4.60
CA MET A 148 -12.29 8.46 3.17
C MET A 148 -10.85 8.22 2.73
N ASN A 149 -10.68 7.40 1.69
CA ASN A 149 -9.38 7.23 1.06
C ASN A 149 -9.00 8.46 0.20
N ALA A 150 -9.95 9.04 -0.52
CA ALA A 150 -9.73 10.24 -1.36
C ALA A 150 -8.60 10.08 -2.40
N ASN A 151 -8.65 9.01 -3.20
CA ASN A 151 -7.60 8.63 -4.15
C ASN A 151 -8.01 8.77 -5.64
N PRO A 152 -8.03 9.97 -6.24
CA PRO A 152 -7.82 11.29 -5.63
C PRO A 152 -9.09 11.85 -4.97
N PHE A 153 -8.98 13.02 -4.34
CA PHE A 153 -10.13 13.76 -3.83
C PHE A 153 -11.02 14.24 -4.99
N THR A 154 -12.34 14.06 -4.91
CA THR A 154 -13.27 14.29 -6.04
C THR A 154 -14.40 15.22 -5.61
N LYS A 155 -15.18 15.74 -6.56
CA LYS A 155 -16.40 16.48 -6.22
C LYS A 155 -17.46 15.61 -5.55
N GLY A 156 -17.39 14.29 -5.73
CA GLY A 156 -18.21 13.34 -4.98
C GLY A 156 -17.83 13.32 -3.49
N HIS A 157 -16.53 13.28 -3.20
CA HIS A 157 -16.03 13.40 -1.82
C HIS A 157 -16.37 14.76 -1.22
N LEU A 158 -16.13 15.86 -1.94
CA LEU A 158 -16.47 17.21 -1.47
C LEU A 158 -17.97 17.35 -1.17
N TYR A 159 -18.84 16.83 -2.05
CA TYR A 159 -20.28 16.85 -1.83
C TYR A 159 -20.70 16.12 -0.54
N LEU A 160 -20.09 14.96 -0.25
CA LEU A 160 -20.34 14.22 1.00
C LEU A 160 -20.00 15.09 2.21
N VAL A 161 -18.85 15.77 2.17
CA VAL A 161 -18.41 16.69 3.23
C VAL A 161 -19.39 17.86 3.37
N GLU A 162 -19.76 18.51 2.26
CA GLU A 162 -20.70 19.64 2.23
C GLU A 162 -22.09 19.28 2.76
N GLN A 163 -22.57 18.05 2.55
CA GLN A 163 -23.84 17.62 3.12
C GLN A 163 -23.72 17.25 4.61
N ALA A 164 -22.61 16.65 5.02
CA ALA A 164 -22.37 16.28 6.41
C ALA A 164 -22.27 17.52 7.33
N VAL A 165 -21.55 18.58 6.91
CA VAL A 165 -21.42 19.82 7.71
C VAL A 165 -22.75 20.55 7.94
N LYS A 166 -23.81 20.25 7.18
CA LYS A 166 -25.14 20.83 7.43
C LYS A 166 -25.87 20.18 8.60
N LYS A 167 -25.37 19.04 9.10
CA LYS A 167 -26.02 18.20 10.11
C LYS A 167 -25.27 18.18 11.44
N VAL A 168 -24.07 18.77 11.50
CA VAL A 168 -23.22 18.77 12.69
C VAL A 168 -22.52 20.10 12.87
N ASP A 169 -22.25 20.48 14.12
CA ASP A 169 -21.49 21.69 14.46
C ASP A 169 -20.01 21.55 14.07
N VAL A 170 -19.47 20.33 14.15
CA VAL A 170 -18.07 20.00 13.83
C VAL A 170 -18.01 18.70 13.05
N LEU A 171 -17.25 18.69 11.97
CA LEU A 171 -17.01 17.49 11.15
C LEU A 171 -15.53 17.11 11.17
N TYR A 172 -15.22 15.93 11.70
CA TYR A 172 -13.90 15.31 11.61
C TYR A 172 -13.78 14.53 10.31
N LEU A 173 -12.93 15.01 9.42
CA LEU A 173 -12.68 14.38 8.13
C LEU A 173 -11.36 13.61 8.18
N PHE A 174 -11.46 12.29 8.30
CA PHE A 174 -10.30 11.39 8.37
C PHE A 174 -9.87 10.94 6.98
N VAL A 175 -8.58 11.14 6.69
CA VAL A 175 -7.91 10.66 5.46
C VAL A 175 -7.13 9.40 5.78
N VAL A 176 -7.41 8.33 5.05
CA VAL A 176 -6.77 7.00 5.24
C VAL A 176 -5.26 7.11 5.06
N SER A 177 -4.48 6.72 6.07
CA SER A 177 -3.01 6.87 6.09
C SER A 177 -2.27 5.84 5.25
N GLN A 178 -2.83 4.64 5.04
CA GLN A 178 -2.11 3.57 4.33
C GLN A 178 -1.90 3.92 2.87
N ASP A 179 -0.64 3.85 2.43
CA ASP A 179 -0.22 4.31 1.12
C ASP A 179 -0.16 3.18 0.08
N ARG A 180 -1.32 2.57 -0.18
CA ARG A 180 -1.52 1.63 -1.30
C ARG A 180 -2.46 2.22 -2.33
N SER A 181 -2.14 3.43 -2.77
CA SER A 181 -3.01 4.26 -3.58
C SER A 181 -2.27 4.86 -4.76
N TYR A 182 -2.98 5.03 -5.88
CA TYR A 182 -2.52 5.79 -7.05
C TYR A 182 -2.05 7.23 -6.74
N VAL A 183 -2.49 7.80 -5.62
CA VAL A 183 -2.03 9.08 -5.09
C VAL A 183 -1.49 8.84 -3.69
N SER A 184 -0.27 9.33 -3.43
CA SER A 184 0.43 9.21 -2.14
C SER A 184 -0.44 9.72 -1.00
N PHE A 185 -0.18 9.25 0.22
CA PHE A 185 -0.90 9.72 1.40
C PHE A 185 -0.74 11.23 1.59
N GLU A 186 0.49 11.73 1.48
CA GLU A 186 0.81 13.15 1.64
C GLU A 186 0.04 14.01 0.65
N ASP A 187 0.01 13.61 -0.63
CA ASP A 187 -0.73 14.29 -1.67
C ASP A 187 -2.25 14.22 -1.42
N ARG A 188 -2.79 13.06 -1.03
CA ARG A 188 -4.22 12.91 -0.70
C ARG A 188 -4.61 13.84 0.46
N LEU A 189 -3.80 13.89 1.51
CA LEU A 189 -4.04 14.77 2.66
C LEU A 189 -4.01 16.24 2.25
N ALA A 190 -3.03 16.65 1.44
CA ALA A 190 -2.93 18.02 0.92
C ALA A 190 -4.13 18.38 0.03
N LEU A 191 -4.54 17.48 -0.86
CA LEU A 191 -5.70 17.66 -1.74
C LEU A 191 -7.01 17.79 -0.97
N VAL A 192 -7.21 16.96 0.06
CA VAL A 192 -8.38 17.03 0.94
C VAL A 192 -8.39 18.38 1.67
N ARG A 193 -7.28 18.76 2.33
CA ARG A 193 -7.16 20.05 3.04
C ARG A 193 -7.45 21.23 2.14
N ALA A 194 -6.88 21.26 0.94
CA ALA A 194 -7.13 22.33 -0.03
C ALA A 194 -8.58 22.33 -0.55
N GLY A 195 -9.18 21.14 -0.72
CA GLY A 195 -10.54 20.99 -1.23
C GLY A 195 -11.63 21.42 -0.25
N VAL A 196 -11.38 21.35 1.05
CA VAL A 196 -12.36 21.69 2.11
C VAL A 196 -12.00 22.97 2.88
N SER A 197 -10.99 23.72 2.45
CA SER A 197 -10.46 24.91 3.15
C SER A 197 -11.48 26.03 3.39
N HIS A 198 -12.56 26.07 2.61
CA HIS A 198 -13.66 27.01 2.74
C HIS A 198 -14.72 26.58 3.77
N LEU A 199 -14.56 25.42 4.41
CA LEU A 199 -15.49 24.86 5.39
C LEU A 199 -14.87 24.91 6.79
N ASP A 200 -15.11 26.00 7.52
CA ASP A 200 -14.52 26.25 8.85
C ASP A 200 -14.85 25.19 9.91
N GLN A 201 -15.97 24.49 9.73
CA GLN A 201 -16.47 23.42 10.60
C GLN A 201 -15.71 22.09 10.43
N VAL A 202 -14.85 21.98 9.41
CA VAL A 202 -14.15 20.74 9.06
C VAL A 202 -12.76 20.70 9.70
N LYS A 203 -12.46 19.62 10.42
CA LYS A 203 -11.12 19.29 10.89
C LYS A 203 -10.60 18.07 10.15
N VAL A 204 -9.60 18.27 9.30
CA VAL A 204 -8.96 17.19 8.54
C VAL A 204 -7.91 16.51 9.41
N LEU A 205 -8.09 15.22 9.64
CA LEU A 205 -7.22 14.37 10.47
C LEU A 205 -6.80 13.13 9.70
N GLU A 206 -5.80 12.44 10.24
CA GLU A 206 -5.25 11.22 9.66
C GLU A 206 -5.79 10.01 10.43
N THR A 207 -5.98 8.88 9.75
CA THR A 207 -6.50 7.66 10.40
C THR A 207 -5.44 6.94 11.22
N GLY A 208 -4.17 7.09 10.85
CA GLY A 208 -3.15 6.14 11.26
C GLY A 208 -3.56 4.69 10.90
N PRO A 209 -3.11 3.70 11.67
CA PRO A 209 -3.48 2.28 11.52
C PRO A 209 -4.89 1.96 12.05
N TYR A 210 -5.61 2.94 12.62
CA TYR A 210 -6.78 2.68 13.47
C TYR A 210 -8.13 2.89 12.77
N MET A 211 -8.15 3.31 11.50
CA MET A 211 -9.40 3.45 10.74
C MET A 211 -9.17 3.08 9.26
N VAL A 212 -9.63 1.90 8.89
CA VAL A 212 -9.70 1.32 7.53
C VAL A 212 -8.35 1.18 6.81
N SER A 213 -7.77 -0.01 6.86
CA SER A 213 -6.78 -0.51 5.91
C SER A 213 -7.27 -1.79 5.24
N THR A 214 -7.93 -1.67 4.09
CA THR A 214 -8.23 -2.81 3.20
C THR A 214 -6.96 -3.46 2.64
N ALA A 215 -5.87 -2.71 2.58
CA ALA A 215 -4.61 -3.14 2.00
C ALA A 215 -3.91 -4.22 2.85
N THR A 216 -4.03 -4.13 4.17
CA THR A 216 -3.31 -5.00 5.10
C THR A 216 -4.20 -5.98 5.86
N PHE A 217 -5.53 -5.96 5.64
CA PHE A 217 -6.46 -6.85 6.33
C PHE A 217 -6.20 -8.31 5.94
N PRO A 218 -5.71 -9.15 6.86
CA PRO A 218 -5.38 -10.53 6.54
C PRO A 218 -6.64 -11.40 6.59
N SER A 219 -6.89 -12.14 5.50
CA SER A 219 -8.00 -13.08 5.41
C SER A 219 -7.55 -14.55 5.33
N TYR A 220 -6.24 -14.80 5.34
CA TYR A 220 -5.64 -16.13 5.17
C TYR A 220 -6.04 -17.15 6.25
N PHE A 221 -6.39 -16.70 7.46
CA PHE A 221 -6.83 -17.58 8.56
C PHE A 221 -8.34 -17.66 8.74
N LEU A 222 -9.10 -16.93 7.92
CA LEU A 222 -10.55 -16.97 7.90
C LEU A 222 -11.03 -18.11 6.98
N PRO A 223 -12.11 -18.83 7.35
CA PRO A 223 -12.76 -19.79 6.46
C PRO A 223 -13.18 -19.15 5.13
N GLU A 224 -13.21 -19.94 4.04
CA GLU A 224 -13.45 -19.40 2.68
C GLU A 224 -14.88 -18.90 2.48
N GLU A 225 -15.82 -19.49 3.22
CA GLU A 225 -17.23 -19.12 3.24
C GLU A 225 -17.52 -17.81 3.98
N GLU A 226 -16.54 -17.26 4.71
CA GLU A 226 -16.72 -16.02 5.45
C GLU A 226 -16.76 -14.79 4.54
N ASN A 227 -17.62 -13.85 4.91
CA ASN A 227 -17.64 -12.55 4.24
C ASN A 227 -16.56 -11.63 4.83
N VAL A 228 -15.37 -11.64 4.21
CA VAL A 228 -14.21 -10.84 4.62
C VAL A 228 -14.57 -9.36 4.81
N ALA A 229 -15.37 -8.79 3.90
CA ALA A 229 -15.78 -7.39 3.98
C ALA A 229 -16.62 -7.09 5.22
N ARG A 230 -17.46 -8.04 5.63
CA ARG A 230 -18.24 -7.94 6.86
C ARG A 230 -17.38 -8.03 8.11
N ILE A 231 -16.45 -8.98 8.17
CA ILE A 231 -15.54 -9.14 9.32
C ILE A 231 -14.67 -7.88 9.46
N GLN A 232 -14.16 -7.35 8.35
CA GLN A 232 -13.41 -6.11 8.34
C GLN A 232 -14.25 -4.93 8.84
N ALA A 233 -15.47 -4.75 8.30
CA ALA A 233 -16.38 -3.70 8.72
C ALA A 233 -16.70 -3.76 10.22
N HIS A 234 -16.89 -4.97 10.75
CA HIS A 234 -17.13 -5.18 12.17
C HIS A 234 -15.93 -4.73 13.01
N LEU A 235 -14.72 -5.14 12.62
CA LEU A 235 -13.50 -4.76 13.32
C LEU A 235 -13.30 -3.24 13.31
N ASP A 236 -13.43 -2.61 12.14
CA ASP A 236 -13.32 -1.16 11.97
C ASP A 236 -14.36 -0.43 12.83
N ALA A 237 -15.62 -0.88 12.81
CA ALA A 237 -16.68 -0.29 13.61
C ALA A 237 -16.42 -0.43 15.12
N GLN A 238 -15.92 -1.58 15.57
CA GLN A 238 -15.60 -1.82 16.97
C GLN A 238 -14.47 -0.90 17.44
N LEU A 239 -13.40 -0.77 16.65
CA LEU A 239 -12.29 0.13 16.98
C LEU A 239 -12.75 1.58 17.02
N PHE A 240 -13.52 1.99 16.02
CA PHE A 240 -14.10 3.33 15.92
C PHE A 240 -14.99 3.65 17.12
N LYS A 241 -15.94 2.75 17.44
CA LYS A 241 -16.89 2.89 18.54
C LYS A 241 -16.21 2.91 19.91
N LYS A 242 -15.25 2.02 20.12
CA LYS A 242 -14.58 1.84 21.42
C LYS A 242 -13.62 2.99 21.73
N HIS A 243 -12.91 3.51 20.72
CA HIS A 243 -11.78 4.40 20.96
C HIS A 243 -11.95 5.80 20.35
N ILE A 244 -12.38 5.88 19.09
CA ILE A 244 -12.43 7.16 18.36
C ILE A 244 -13.63 8.01 18.78
N VAL A 245 -14.80 7.37 18.93
CA VAL A 245 -16.03 8.02 19.39
C VAL A 245 -15.83 8.73 20.73
N PRO A 246 -15.35 8.08 21.81
CA PRO A 246 -15.14 8.77 23.08
C PRO A 246 -14.02 9.82 23.06
N ALA A 247 -12.96 9.62 22.27
CA ALA A 247 -11.85 10.57 22.18
C ALA A 247 -12.30 11.95 21.69
N LEU A 248 -13.17 11.98 20.67
CA LEU A 248 -13.66 13.23 20.05
C LEU A 248 -15.06 13.63 20.52
N GLY A 249 -15.80 12.72 21.14
CA GLY A 249 -17.21 12.90 21.50
C GLY A 249 -18.11 12.88 20.26
N LEU A 250 -17.92 11.87 19.39
CA LEU A 250 -18.66 11.76 18.13
C LEU A 250 -20.10 11.29 18.38
N THR A 251 -21.01 11.87 17.60
CA THR A 251 -22.45 11.59 17.66
C THR A 251 -22.96 11.05 16.33
N HIS A 252 -22.32 11.43 15.22
CA HIS A 252 -22.71 11.04 13.87
C HIS A 252 -21.53 10.44 13.10
N ARG A 253 -21.84 9.49 12.24
CA ARG A 253 -20.93 8.94 11.24
C ARG A 253 -21.59 9.08 9.88
N PHE A 254 -20.88 9.65 8.92
CA PHE A 254 -21.41 9.88 7.57
C PHE A 254 -20.75 8.95 6.56
N LEU A 255 -21.57 8.33 5.72
CA LEU A 255 -21.15 7.46 4.62
C LEU A 255 -21.82 7.91 3.31
N GLY A 256 -21.16 7.69 2.18
CA GLY A 256 -21.81 7.81 0.88
C GLY A 256 -22.55 6.51 0.51
N THR A 257 -23.64 6.62 -0.26
CA THR A 257 -24.24 5.44 -0.90
C THR A 257 -23.29 4.82 -1.93
N GLU A 258 -23.24 3.51 -2.03
CA GLU A 258 -22.36 2.80 -2.98
C GLU A 258 -23.18 1.82 -3.86
N PRO A 259 -24.09 2.30 -4.72
CA PRO A 259 -25.09 1.45 -5.38
C PRO A 259 -24.49 0.40 -6.32
N ASN A 260 -23.27 0.61 -6.79
CA ASN A 260 -22.60 -0.27 -7.76
C ASN A 260 -21.54 -1.19 -7.11
N SER A 261 -21.46 -1.27 -5.78
CA SER A 261 -20.48 -2.09 -5.05
C SER A 261 -21.16 -2.95 -3.97
N PRO A 262 -21.43 -4.23 -4.25
CA PRO A 262 -22.00 -5.15 -3.26
C PRO A 262 -21.14 -5.25 -1.98
N VAL A 263 -19.81 -5.26 -2.15
CA VAL A 263 -18.84 -5.31 -1.04
C VAL A 263 -18.99 -4.09 -0.13
N THR A 264 -19.10 -2.89 -0.70
CA THR A 264 -19.27 -1.66 0.09
C THR A 264 -20.66 -1.58 0.73
N ALA A 265 -21.70 -2.11 0.08
CA ALA A 265 -23.02 -2.20 0.68
C ALA A 265 -23.02 -3.06 1.95
N ILE A 266 -22.37 -4.23 1.90
CA ILE A 266 -22.20 -5.12 3.07
C ILE A 266 -21.40 -4.41 4.17
N TYR A 267 -20.33 -3.71 3.79
CA TYR A 267 -19.52 -2.94 4.73
C TYR A 267 -20.36 -1.87 5.46
N ASN A 268 -21.13 -1.06 4.72
CA ASN A 268 -22.01 -0.03 5.29
C ASN A 268 -23.09 -0.62 6.20
N GLN A 269 -23.66 -1.77 5.84
CA GLN A 269 -24.67 -2.47 6.66
C GLN A 269 -24.08 -2.92 8.00
N GLU A 270 -22.87 -3.49 8.00
CA GLU A 270 -22.23 -3.94 9.23
C GLU A 270 -21.76 -2.77 10.11
N LEU A 271 -21.25 -1.68 9.50
CA LEU A 271 -21.00 -0.43 10.23
C LEU A 271 -22.26 0.03 10.97
N ASN A 272 -23.42 0.04 10.30
CA ASN A 272 -24.67 0.45 10.92
C ASN A 272 -25.04 -0.43 12.11
N ARG A 273 -24.92 -1.74 11.94
CA ARG A 273 -25.22 -2.75 12.97
C ARG A 273 -24.39 -2.56 14.23
N VAL A 274 -23.10 -2.27 14.10
CA VAL A 274 -22.18 -2.16 15.23
C VAL A 274 -22.22 -0.78 15.88
N LEU A 275 -22.30 0.28 15.07
CA LEU A 275 -22.26 1.67 15.57
C LEU A 275 -23.57 2.08 16.25
N SER A 276 -24.71 1.59 15.76
CA SER A 276 -26.02 1.90 16.35
C SER A 276 -26.19 1.27 17.74
N PRO A 277 -26.91 1.92 18.69
CA PRO A 277 -27.41 3.30 18.65
C PRO A 277 -26.38 4.33 19.16
N THR A 278 -25.14 3.93 19.40
CA THR A 278 -24.10 4.79 20.01
C THR A 278 -23.72 5.97 19.11
N VAL A 279 -23.74 5.78 17.80
CA VAL A 279 -23.49 6.80 16.79
C VAL A 279 -24.58 6.72 15.75
N ASP A 280 -25.16 7.87 15.38
CA ASP A 280 -26.12 7.95 14.29
C ASP A 280 -25.40 7.81 12.94
N LEU A 281 -25.71 6.74 12.20
CA LEU A 281 -25.11 6.49 10.90
C LEU A 281 -25.98 7.10 9.81
N VAL A 282 -25.49 8.19 9.23
CA VAL A 282 -26.18 8.92 8.17
C VAL A 282 -25.59 8.57 6.81
N VAL A 283 -26.38 7.92 5.96
CA VAL A 283 -26.00 7.61 4.59
C VAL A 283 -26.48 8.73 3.66
N ILE A 284 -25.55 9.33 2.91
CA ILE A 284 -25.80 10.44 1.99
C ILE A 284 -25.78 9.92 0.55
N GLU A 285 -26.82 10.21 -0.21
CA GLU A 285 -26.92 9.83 -1.62
C GLU A 285 -25.79 10.45 -2.46
N ARG A 286 -25.23 9.67 -3.37
CA ARG A 286 -24.14 10.15 -4.23
C ARG A 286 -24.61 11.20 -5.22
N ARG A 287 -23.83 12.29 -5.32
CA ARG A 287 -23.94 13.26 -6.41
C ARG A 287 -23.71 12.59 -7.75
N LYS A 288 -24.67 12.77 -8.66
CA LYS A 288 -24.58 12.35 -10.07
C LYS A 288 -24.19 13.53 -10.95
N GLN A 289 -23.42 13.27 -11.99
CA GLN A 289 -23.14 14.20 -13.08
C GLN A 289 -23.41 13.49 -14.40
N ALA A 290 -24.23 14.09 -15.27
CA ALA A 290 -24.69 13.48 -16.52
C ALA A 290 -25.29 12.06 -16.36
N GLY A 291 -25.92 11.79 -15.21
CA GLY A 291 -26.53 10.48 -14.90
C GLY A 291 -25.60 9.50 -14.17
N GLU A 292 -24.28 9.69 -14.20
CA GLU A 292 -23.29 8.81 -13.57
C GLU A 292 -22.77 9.36 -12.23
N ALA A 293 -22.45 8.48 -11.29
CA ALA A 293 -21.86 8.88 -10.01
C ALA A 293 -20.40 9.33 -10.19
N ILE A 294 -20.03 10.46 -9.61
CA ILE A 294 -18.63 10.91 -9.59
C ILE A 294 -17.82 9.96 -8.70
N SER A 295 -16.93 9.17 -9.29
CA SER A 295 -16.10 8.18 -8.58
C SER A 295 -14.61 8.42 -8.79
N ALA A 296 -13.81 8.11 -7.77
CA ALA A 296 -12.36 8.24 -7.84
C ALA A 296 -11.73 7.24 -8.83
N SER A 297 -12.32 6.05 -8.99
CA SER A 297 -11.89 5.05 -9.99
C SER A 297 -12.01 5.58 -11.42
N ARG A 298 -13.11 6.27 -11.75
CA ARG A 298 -13.29 6.91 -13.06
C ARG A 298 -12.25 8.00 -13.29
N VAL A 299 -11.95 8.81 -12.28
CA VAL A 299 -10.90 9.84 -12.39
C VAL A 299 -9.54 9.21 -12.66
N ARG A 300 -9.17 8.12 -11.96
CA ARG A 300 -7.91 7.41 -12.21
C ARG A 300 -7.84 6.81 -13.62
N GLU A 301 -8.95 6.27 -14.13
CA GLU A 301 -9.02 5.76 -15.50
C GLU A 301 -8.76 6.86 -16.54
N LEU A 302 -9.44 8.01 -16.40
CA LEU A 302 -9.25 9.16 -17.29
C LEU A 302 -7.84 9.75 -17.15
N TRP A 303 -7.28 9.75 -15.94
CA TRP A 303 -5.91 10.22 -15.69
C TRP A 303 -4.91 9.35 -16.44
N ARG A 304 -5.02 8.01 -16.35
CA ARG A 304 -4.18 7.10 -17.14
C ARG A 304 -4.27 7.33 -18.65
N LYS A 305 -5.42 7.77 -19.15
CA LYS A 305 -5.63 8.10 -20.57
C LYS A 305 -5.20 9.52 -20.97
N GLY A 306 -4.76 10.35 -20.01
CA GLY A 306 -4.40 11.75 -20.26
C GLY A 306 -5.60 12.66 -20.58
N GLU A 307 -6.84 12.23 -20.32
CA GLU A 307 -8.07 12.92 -20.74
C GLU A 307 -8.44 14.08 -19.78
N LEU A 308 -7.56 15.09 -19.66
CA LEU A 308 -7.70 16.22 -18.73
C LEU A 308 -9.04 16.95 -18.83
N ALA A 309 -9.55 17.16 -20.05
CA ALA A 309 -10.82 17.85 -20.26
C ALA A 309 -12.00 17.15 -19.56
N GLN A 310 -11.98 15.81 -19.53
CA GLN A 310 -13.03 15.00 -18.87
C GLN A 310 -12.83 14.90 -17.35
N ILE A 311 -11.61 15.08 -16.84
CA ILE A 311 -11.32 15.07 -15.40
C ILE A 311 -11.79 16.37 -14.73
N LYS A 312 -11.61 17.51 -15.39
CA LYS A 312 -11.96 18.85 -14.88
C LYS A 312 -13.37 18.95 -14.24
N PRO A 313 -14.44 18.41 -14.85
CA PRO A 313 -15.75 18.42 -14.21
C PRO A 313 -15.87 17.57 -12.94
N LEU A 314 -15.05 16.53 -12.76
CA LEU A 314 -15.20 15.50 -11.74
C LEU A 314 -14.48 15.83 -10.41
N VAL A 315 -13.49 16.72 -10.44
CA VAL A 315 -12.61 16.99 -9.29
C VAL A 315 -12.56 18.47 -8.90
N PRO A 316 -12.25 18.82 -7.64
CA PRO A 316 -12.04 20.20 -7.23
C PRO A 316 -10.85 20.84 -7.97
N PRO A 317 -10.76 22.19 -8.01
CA PRO A 317 -9.66 22.88 -8.68
C PRO A 317 -8.26 22.45 -8.20
N SER A 318 -8.07 22.24 -6.90
CA SER A 318 -6.80 21.77 -6.32
C SER A 318 -6.37 20.42 -6.91
N THR A 319 -7.28 19.45 -6.94
CA THR A 319 -7.03 18.14 -7.53
C THR A 319 -6.80 18.21 -9.03
N TYR A 320 -7.55 19.06 -9.75
CA TYR A 320 -7.34 19.22 -11.19
C TYR A 320 -5.93 19.75 -11.49
N GLN A 321 -5.47 20.77 -10.75
CA GLN A 321 -4.13 21.32 -10.93
C GLN A 321 -3.05 20.29 -10.60
N TYR A 322 -3.21 19.54 -9.51
CA TYR A 322 -2.30 18.45 -9.15
C TYR A 322 -2.18 17.40 -10.26
N ILE A 323 -3.30 16.90 -10.79
CA ILE A 323 -3.31 15.91 -11.87
C ILE A 323 -2.67 16.49 -13.13
N LYS A 324 -3.02 17.73 -13.49
CA LYS A 324 -2.45 18.42 -14.64
C LYS A 324 -0.93 18.52 -14.51
N GLN A 325 -0.41 18.95 -13.36
CA GLN A 325 1.03 19.05 -13.11
C GLN A 325 1.72 17.69 -13.16
N LYS A 326 1.11 16.62 -12.63
CA LYS A 326 1.66 15.27 -12.72
C LYS A 326 1.72 14.79 -14.17
N ILE A 327 0.67 14.98 -14.96
CA ILE A 327 0.66 14.65 -16.40
C ILE A 327 1.70 15.48 -17.17
N GLU A 328 1.74 16.79 -16.95
CA GLU A 328 2.71 17.69 -17.62
C GLU A 328 4.14 17.35 -17.23
N ARG A 329 4.40 16.96 -15.96
CA ARG A 329 5.71 16.44 -15.55
C ARG A 329 6.04 15.15 -16.29
N THR A 330 5.18 14.14 -16.25
CA THR A 330 5.40 12.89 -17.01
C THR A 330 5.64 13.16 -18.49
N GLN A 331 4.87 14.06 -19.11
CA GLN A 331 5.06 14.44 -20.52
C GLN A 331 6.34 15.26 -20.77
N SER A 332 6.76 16.10 -19.82
CA SER A 332 8.01 16.85 -19.87
C SER A 332 9.23 15.99 -19.51
N PHE A 333 9.05 14.83 -18.89
CA PHE A 333 10.10 13.82 -18.67
C PHE A 333 10.18 12.81 -19.81
N MET A 334 9.08 12.63 -20.56
CA MET A 334 9.10 12.08 -21.93
C MET A 334 9.75 13.04 -22.96
N ASN A 335 10.51 14.04 -22.49
CA ASN A 335 11.43 14.76 -23.35
C ASN A 335 12.51 13.77 -23.81
N HIS A 336 12.72 13.68 -25.12
CA HIS A 336 13.82 12.94 -25.74
C HIS A 336 15.13 13.19 -24.98
N PHE A 337 15.69 12.15 -24.36
CA PHE A 337 17.03 12.26 -23.81
C PHE A 337 18.00 12.50 -24.96
N GLU A 338 18.49 13.73 -25.07
CA GLU A 338 19.59 14.06 -25.97
C GLU A 338 20.90 13.59 -25.34
N LEU A 339 21.56 12.63 -25.98
CA LEU A 339 22.90 12.19 -25.60
C LEU A 339 23.90 13.27 -26.03
N ARG A 340 24.63 13.85 -25.07
CA ARG A 340 25.58 14.95 -25.28
C ARG A 340 27.03 14.53 -25.09
N GLN A 341 27.23 13.44 -24.37
CA GLN A 341 28.53 12.86 -24.05
C GLN A 341 28.40 11.35 -23.93
N GLN A 342 29.55 10.67 -23.88
CA GLN A 342 29.59 9.25 -23.60
C GLN A 342 29.16 8.97 -22.16
N GLY A 343 28.25 8.02 -21.98
CA GLY A 343 27.82 7.51 -20.68
C GLY A 343 28.20 6.05 -20.53
N THR A 344 28.70 5.68 -19.35
CA THR A 344 29.04 4.29 -19.02
C THR A 344 28.44 3.91 -17.69
N ALA A 345 27.90 2.71 -17.54
CA ALA A 345 27.43 2.17 -16.27
C ALA A 345 27.58 0.65 -16.17
N GLY A 346 27.68 0.14 -14.94
CA GLY A 346 27.81 -1.27 -14.64
C GLY A 346 29.23 -1.82 -14.74
N THR A 347 29.36 -3.14 -14.55
CA THR A 347 30.65 -3.85 -14.38
C THR A 347 30.69 -5.14 -15.21
N LEU A 348 31.87 -5.76 -15.31
CA LEU A 348 32.07 -7.07 -15.96
C LEU A 348 32.04 -8.24 -14.96
N GLU A 349 31.45 -8.03 -13.78
CA GLU A 349 31.28 -9.07 -12.77
C GLU A 349 30.13 -10.02 -13.12
N SER A 350 30.14 -11.22 -12.54
CA SER A 350 29.06 -12.19 -12.73
C SER A 350 27.70 -11.60 -12.32
N SER A 351 26.67 -11.84 -13.15
CA SER A 351 25.31 -11.32 -12.96
C SER A 351 25.15 -9.79 -13.06
N ASP A 352 26.16 -9.07 -13.58
CA ASP A 352 26.07 -7.66 -13.94
C ASP A 352 26.32 -7.45 -15.45
N VAL A 353 26.07 -6.23 -15.92
CA VAL A 353 26.26 -5.83 -17.32
C VAL A 353 26.97 -4.49 -17.39
N GLN A 354 27.98 -4.39 -18.25
CA GLN A 354 28.62 -3.12 -18.57
C GLN A 354 28.00 -2.55 -19.84
N ILE A 355 27.48 -1.33 -19.74
CA ILE A 355 26.83 -0.60 -20.83
C ILE A 355 27.61 0.68 -21.08
N LEU A 356 28.05 0.86 -22.32
CA LEU A 356 28.57 2.11 -22.84
C LEU A 356 27.61 2.62 -23.91
N ILE A 357 27.18 3.87 -23.76
CA ILE A 357 26.26 4.54 -24.68
C ILE A 357 26.83 5.88 -25.14
N ASP A 358 26.71 6.15 -26.43
CA ASP A 358 27.17 7.38 -27.06
C ASP A 358 26.11 7.89 -28.06
N GLN A 359 26.25 9.14 -28.48
CA GLN A 359 25.38 9.74 -29.49
C GLN A 359 25.52 9.03 -30.85
N ASN A 360 24.40 8.92 -31.58
CA ASN A 360 24.38 8.36 -32.94
C ASN A 360 23.47 9.16 -33.87
N SER A 361 23.59 10.49 -33.82
CA SER A 361 22.66 11.45 -34.41
C SER A 361 22.25 11.11 -35.84
N GLY A 362 20.95 10.83 -36.05
CA GLY A 362 20.36 10.53 -37.36
C GLY A 362 20.55 9.10 -37.89
N ASN A 363 21.20 8.20 -37.14
CA ASN A 363 21.48 6.82 -37.56
C ASN A 363 20.66 5.77 -36.79
N GLY A 364 19.77 6.19 -35.88
CA GLY A 364 18.97 5.30 -35.05
C GLY A 364 19.78 4.59 -33.95
N ILE A 365 19.21 3.50 -33.43
CA ILE A 365 19.82 2.68 -32.38
C ILE A 365 20.76 1.63 -33.01
N GLU A 366 22.06 1.78 -32.80
CA GLU A 366 23.09 0.80 -33.14
C GLU A 366 23.50 0.05 -31.87
N LEU A 367 23.25 -1.27 -31.81
CA LEU A 367 23.52 -2.09 -30.61
C LEU A 367 24.49 -3.23 -30.90
N GLU A 368 25.67 -3.15 -30.30
CA GLU A 368 26.64 -4.23 -30.21
C GLU A 368 26.49 -4.94 -28.85
N LEU A 369 26.05 -6.19 -28.86
CA LEU A 369 25.89 -7.01 -27.64
C LEU A 369 26.90 -8.16 -27.67
N THR A 370 27.61 -8.34 -26.56
CA THR A 370 28.40 -9.53 -26.25
C THR A 370 27.90 -10.09 -24.92
N SER A 371 27.39 -11.31 -24.90
CA SER A 371 26.87 -11.93 -23.67
C SER A 371 27.38 -13.36 -23.48
N SER A 372 27.72 -13.72 -22.23
CA SER A 372 28.03 -15.10 -21.84
C SER A 372 26.84 -16.05 -22.02
N VAL A 373 25.62 -15.51 -22.00
CA VAL A 373 24.35 -16.25 -22.14
C VAL A 373 23.62 -15.94 -23.46
N GLU A 374 24.32 -15.37 -24.45
CA GLU A 374 23.71 -14.83 -25.67
C GLU A 374 22.87 -15.85 -26.44
N LYS A 375 23.33 -17.11 -26.52
CA LYS A 375 22.62 -18.19 -27.21
C LYS A 375 21.22 -18.45 -26.66
N GLN A 376 21.01 -18.22 -25.35
CA GLN A 376 19.76 -18.52 -24.67
C GLN A 376 18.90 -17.27 -24.46
N PHE A 377 19.50 -16.13 -24.14
CA PHE A 377 18.77 -14.92 -23.74
C PHE A 377 19.07 -13.67 -24.58
N GLY A 378 19.90 -13.77 -25.62
CA GLY A 378 20.31 -12.60 -26.42
C GLY A 378 19.15 -11.81 -27.04
N ALA A 379 18.07 -12.48 -27.46
CA ALA A 379 16.87 -11.83 -27.98
C ALA A 379 16.12 -11.03 -26.90
N GLN A 380 16.00 -11.59 -25.70
CA GLN A 380 15.35 -10.93 -24.56
C GLN A 380 16.15 -9.71 -24.12
N ILE A 381 17.48 -9.84 -24.00
CA ILE A 381 18.37 -8.73 -23.63
C ILE A 381 18.21 -7.55 -24.61
N ARG A 382 18.22 -7.82 -25.92
CA ARG A 382 18.01 -6.78 -26.95
C ARG A 382 16.64 -6.12 -26.84
N LYS A 383 15.59 -6.90 -26.57
CA LYS A 383 14.22 -6.39 -26.37
C LYS A 383 14.15 -5.47 -25.15
N VAL A 384 14.70 -5.89 -24.01
CA VAL A 384 14.76 -5.07 -22.77
C VAL A 384 15.48 -3.75 -23.02
N ILE A 385 16.61 -3.78 -23.73
CA ILE A 385 17.36 -2.56 -24.08
C ILE A 385 16.52 -1.64 -24.97
N GLN A 386 15.89 -2.16 -26.03
CA GLN A 386 15.07 -1.36 -26.95
C GLN A 386 13.86 -0.74 -26.25
N GLU A 387 13.14 -1.51 -25.44
CA GLU A 387 12.00 -1.01 -24.67
C GLU A 387 12.43 0.08 -23.70
N THR A 388 13.56 -0.11 -23.02
CA THR A 388 14.07 0.89 -22.05
C THR A 388 14.49 2.17 -22.75
N LEU A 389 15.22 2.10 -23.87
CA LEU A 389 15.58 3.29 -24.65
C LEU A 389 14.35 4.02 -25.20
N SER A 390 13.35 3.26 -25.66
CA SER A 390 12.07 3.81 -26.14
C SER A 390 11.31 4.51 -25.02
N SER A 391 11.26 3.94 -23.82
CA SER A 391 10.66 4.57 -22.63
C SER A 391 11.40 5.85 -22.23
N MET A 392 12.71 5.90 -22.45
CA MET A 392 13.54 7.09 -22.26
C MET A 392 13.50 8.06 -23.46
N GLY A 393 12.69 7.81 -24.49
CA GLY A 393 12.61 8.68 -25.66
C GLY A 393 13.93 8.83 -26.44
N VAL A 394 14.89 7.91 -26.28
CA VAL A 394 16.17 7.91 -26.99
C VAL A 394 15.96 7.29 -28.37
N GLN A 395 16.11 8.08 -29.43
CA GLN A 395 15.92 7.64 -30.82
C GLN A 395 17.23 7.27 -31.52
N ASP A 396 18.31 7.96 -31.17
CA ASP A 396 19.61 7.86 -31.81
C ASP A 396 20.68 7.55 -30.75
N ALA A 397 21.20 6.34 -30.76
CA ALA A 397 22.23 5.93 -29.79
C ALA A 397 23.13 4.82 -30.35
N LYS A 398 24.41 4.87 -29.98
CA LYS A 398 25.35 3.78 -30.20
C LYS A 398 25.64 3.11 -28.87
N LEU A 399 25.36 1.81 -28.79
CA LEU A 399 25.48 1.02 -27.57
C LEU A 399 26.49 -0.10 -27.74
N VAL A 400 27.37 -0.23 -26.76
CA VAL A 400 28.22 -1.41 -26.55
C VAL A 400 27.84 -2.03 -25.22
N VAL A 401 27.30 -3.25 -25.26
CA VAL A 401 26.78 -3.97 -24.10
C VAL A 401 27.57 -5.26 -23.90
N LYS A 402 28.18 -5.41 -22.72
CA LYS A 402 28.92 -6.60 -22.31
C LYS A 402 28.25 -7.21 -21.09
N ASP A 403 27.56 -8.32 -21.30
CA ASP A 403 26.71 -8.98 -20.31
C ASP A 403 27.33 -10.27 -19.76
N GLN A 404 27.27 -10.42 -18.44
CA GLN A 404 27.73 -11.60 -17.70
C GLN A 404 26.57 -12.34 -17.01
N GLY A 405 25.42 -12.43 -17.69
CA GLY A 405 24.23 -13.11 -17.18
C GLY A 405 23.41 -12.24 -16.22
N ALA A 406 23.33 -10.94 -16.50
CA ALA A 406 22.52 -10.00 -15.74
C ALA A 406 21.02 -10.27 -15.91
N LEU A 407 20.26 -10.03 -14.84
CA LEU A 407 18.80 -10.04 -14.90
C LEU A 407 18.27 -8.81 -15.64
N ASP A 408 17.05 -8.92 -16.20
CA ASP A 408 16.39 -7.83 -16.93
C ASP A 408 16.34 -6.52 -16.10
N CYS A 409 16.04 -6.60 -14.80
CA CYS A 409 16.03 -5.45 -13.92
C CYS A 409 17.42 -4.78 -13.79
N THR A 410 18.49 -5.57 -13.74
CA THR A 410 19.88 -5.08 -13.72
C THR A 410 20.20 -4.39 -15.04
N ILE A 411 19.83 -4.97 -16.18
CA ILE A 411 20.03 -4.37 -17.50
C ILE A 411 19.32 -3.03 -17.61
N ARG A 412 18.05 -2.95 -17.20
CA ARG A 412 17.28 -1.69 -17.17
C ARG A 412 17.97 -0.65 -16.30
N ALA A 413 18.35 -1.00 -15.07
CA ALA A 413 18.99 -0.07 -14.14
C ALA A 413 20.34 0.47 -14.67
N ARG A 414 21.19 -0.38 -15.24
CA ARG A 414 22.47 0.05 -15.83
C ARG A 414 22.26 0.93 -17.05
N LEU A 415 21.30 0.60 -17.90
CA LEU A 415 21.01 1.35 -19.12
C LEU A 415 20.48 2.75 -18.79
N ILE A 416 19.54 2.85 -17.85
CA ILE A 416 19.02 4.13 -17.35
C ILE A 416 20.17 4.98 -16.81
N ALA A 417 21.03 4.41 -15.96
CA ALA A 417 22.18 5.12 -15.41
C ALA A 417 23.15 5.61 -16.51
N ALA A 418 23.39 4.79 -17.54
CA ALA A 418 24.25 5.16 -18.66
C ALA A 418 23.65 6.33 -19.48
N VAL A 419 22.34 6.30 -19.76
CA VAL A 419 21.63 7.37 -20.49
C VAL A 419 21.61 8.69 -19.69
N HIS A 420 21.38 8.65 -18.38
CA HIS A 420 21.46 9.84 -17.52
C HIS A 420 22.86 10.45 -17.50
N ARG A 421 23.91 9.61 -17.46
CA ARG A 421 25.30 10.09 -17.58
C ARG A 421 25.57 10.70 -18.95
N ALA A 422 25.09 10.07 -20.02
CA ALA A 422 25.28 10.53 -21.39
C ALA A 422 24.52 11.83 -21.71
N SER A 423 23.38 12.08 -21.07
CA SER A 423 22.61 13.32 -21.22
C SER A 423 23.07 14.47 -20.32
N GLY A 424 23.95 14.20 -19.36
CA GLY A 424 24.40 15.18 -18.36
C GLY A 424 23.35 15.49 -17.28
N GLN A 425 22.28 14.70 -17.19
CA GLN A 425 21.19 14.85 -16.21
C GLN A 425 21.40 13.90 -15.02
N THR A 426 22.46 14.09 -14.24
CA THR A 426 22.82 13.20 -13.12
C THR A 426 22.25 13.61 -11.77
N GLU A 427 21.74 14.83 -11.62
CA GLU A 427 21.31 15.39 -10.32
C GLU A 427 19.80 15.29 -10.05
N SER A 428 18.99 14.86 -11.03
CA SER A 428 17.54 14.69 -10.88
C SER A 428 17.05 13.41 -11.58
N ILE A 429 17.18 12.28 -10.88
CA ILE A 429 16.65 10.99 -11.34
C ILE A 429 15.32 10.74 -10.64
N ASN A 430 14.23 10.60 -11.41
CA ASN A 430 12.90 10.32 -10.89
C ASN A 430 12.68 8.81 -10.71
N TRP A 431 13.09 8.28 -9.56
CA TRP A 431 12.99 6.84 -9.26
C TRP A 431 11.55 6.31 -9.25
N GLU A 432 10.56 7.11 -8.86
CA GLU A 432 9.13 6.73 -8.82
C GLU A 432 8.54 6.40 -10.20
N GLU A 433 9.09 6.99 -11.27
CA GLU A 433 8.65 6.75 -12.66
C GLU A 433 9.35 5.54 -13.26
N ILE A 434 10.63 5.35 -12.92
CA ILE A 434 11.41 4.16 -13.31
C ILE A 434 10.81 2.89 -12.70
N GLU A 435 10.28 2.97 -11.48
CA GLU A 435 9.59 1.84 -10.84
C GLU A 435 8.29 1.43 -11.56
N GLN A 436 7.62 2.35 -12.26
CA GLN A 436 6.40 2.07 -13.04
C GLN A 436 6.69 1.31 -14.35
N TRP A 437 7.96 1.13 -14.73
CA TRP A 437 8.35 0.33 -15.90
C TRP A 437 8.54 -1.16 -15.60
N ASN A 438 8.39 -1.56 -14.33
CA ASN A 438 8.60 -2.93 -13.86
C ASN A 438 7.31 -3.77 -13.76
N ASP A 439 6.22 -3.34 -14.38
CA ASP A 439 4.95 -4.09 -14.48
C ASP A 439 5.05 -5.34 -15.37
#